data_AF-A0A963K391-F1
#
_entry.id   AF-A0A963K391-F1
#
_cell.length_a   1.000
_cell.length_b   1.000
_cell.length_c   1.000
_cell.angle_alpha   90.00
_cell.angle_beta   90.00
_cell.angle_gamma   90.00
#
_symmetry.space_group_name_H-M   'P 1'
#
loop_
_entity.id
_entity.type
_entity.pdbx_description
1 polymer ?
#
loop_
_entity_poly.entity_id
_entity_poly.type
_entity_poly.pdbx_seq_one_letter_code
_entity_poly.pdbx_strand_id
1 'polypeptide(L)'
;VERIEHVPPTGHAAFYGALRFALNVTRAAMIEAGHSPSVRLFEAAACGVPILTDRWTGIEDFFAPERELRIVDDTAMVVETLGGMAAERARAMGAAGRERVLRDHTASRRAEELERSLAVAAGR
;
A
#
# COMPACT_ATOMS: atom_id res chain seq x y z
N VAL A 1 -18.80 -14.60 1.68
CA VAL A 1 -17.67 -13.75 2.09
C VAL A 1 -17.44 -13.98 3.56
N GLU A 2 -16.22 -14.29 3.98
CA GLU A 2 -15.86 -14.33 5.40
C GLU A 2 -15.59 -12.90 5.89
N ARG A 3 -16.17 -12.51 7.02
CA ARG A 3 -15.95 -11.21 7.64
C ARG A 3 -15.14 -11.40 8.92
N ILE A 4 -13.98 -10.74 8.98
CA ILE A 4 -13.14 -10.69 10.17
C ILE A 4 -13.23 -9.25 10.71
N GLU A 5 -13.69 -9.09 11.96
CA GLU A 5 -13.85 -7.75 12.55
C GLU A 5 -12.51 -7.08 12.83
N HIS A 6 -11.54 -7.86 13.31
CA HIS A 6 -10.21 -7.37 13.65
C HIS A 6 -9.18 -8.49 13.49
N VAL A 7 -8.07 -8.17 12.83
CA VAL A 7 -6.85 -8.99 12.83
C VAL A 7 -5.85 -8.28 13.75
N PRO A 8 -5.34 -8.94 14.80
CA PRO A 8 -4.35 -8.32 15.68
C PRO A 8 -3.01 -8.13 14.93
N PRO A 9 -2.14 -7.20 15.39
CA PRO A 9 -0.84 -6.94 14.75
C PRO A 9 0.03 -8.17 14.52
N THR A 10 0.05 -9.10 15.48
CA THR A 10 0.79 -10.37 15.38
C THR A 10 0.27 -11.28 14.27
N GLY A 11 -0.97 -11.09 13.81
CA GLY A 11 -1.60 -11.84 12.73
C GLY A 11 -1.51 -11.19 11.36
N HIS A 12 -1.10 -9.92 11.24
CA HIS A 12 -1.12 -9.20 9.95
C HIS A 12 -0.28 -9.91 8.87
N ALA A 13 0.93 -10.37 9.22
CA ALA A 13 1.83 -11.02 8.26
C ALA A 13 1.23 -12.31 7.70
N ALA A 14 0.66 -13.15 8.58
CA ALA A 14 -0.01 -14.38 8.17
C ALA A 14 -1.25 -14.08 7.31
N PHE A 15 -2.03 -13.06 7.70
CA PHE A 15 -3.22 -12.63 6.96
C PHE A 15 -2.86 -12.17 5.55
N TYR A 16 -1.98 -11.17 5.42
CA TYR A 16 -1.58 -10.64 4.11
C TYR A 16 -0.85 -11.68 3.25
N GLY A 17 0.01 -12.50 3.85
CA GLY A 17 0.74 -13.55 3.15
C GLY A 17 -0.16 -14.67 2.59
N ALA A 18 -1.39 -14.81 3.09
CA ALA A 18 -2.37 -15.77 2.58
C ALA A 18 -3.24 -15.22 1.43
N LEU A 19 -3.20 -13.91 1.16
CA LEU A 19 -4.05 -13.29 0.15
C LEU A 19 -3.46 -13.41 -1.25
N ARG A 20 -4.34 -13.60 -2.25
CA ARG A 20 -3.96 -13.48 -3.67
C ARG A 20 -3.79 -12.02 -4.10
N PHE A 21 -4.65 -11.15 -3.57
CA PHE A 21 -4.66 -9.69 -3.75
C PHE A 21 -5.18 -9.06 -2.46
N ALA A 22 -4.68 -7.88 -2.12
CA ALA A 22 -5.24 -7.05 -1.06
C ALA A 22 -5.94 -5.83 -1.70
N LEU A 23 -7.26 -5.70 -1.49
CA LEU A 23 -7.97 -4.47 -1.81
C LEU A 23 -7.95 -3.55 -0.57
N ASN A 24 -7.32 -2.38 -0.70
CA ASN A 24 -7.40 -1.31 0.27
C ASN A 24 -8.47 -0.31 -0.19
N VAL A 25 -9.40 0.04 0.72
CA VAL A 25 -10.37 1.10 0.48
C VAL A 25 -10.14 2.16 1.56
N THR A 26 -9.75 3.34 1.11
CA THR A 26 -9.37 4.44 1.97
C THR A 26 -10.61 5.12 2.52
N ARG A 27 -10.57 5.54 3.79
CA ARG A 27 -11.69 6.27 4.40
C ARG A 27 -11.82 7.64 3.74
N ALA A 28 -13.04 8.10 3.50
CA ALA A 28 -13.32 9.39 2.84
C ALA A 28 -12.51 10.57 3.41
N ALA A 29 -12.47 10.71 4.75
CA ALA A 29 -11.70 11.78 5.40
C ALA A 29 -10.18 11.72 5.13
N MET A 30 -9.61 10.53 4.90
CA MET A 30 -8.20 10.36 4.54
C MET A 30 -7.95 10.70 3.07
N ILE A 31 -8.89 10.38 2.18
CA ILE A 31 -8.86 10.79 0.78
C ILE A 31 -8.89 12.33 0.69
N GLU A 32 -9.81 12.96 1.41
CA GLU A 32 -9.95 14.43 1.47
C GLU A 32 -8.68 15.12 1.98
N ALA A 33 -8.02 14.54 2.99
CA ALA A 33 -6.77 15.07 3.51
C ALA A 33 -5.63 15.00 2.48
N GLY A 34 -5.60 13.96 1.64
CA GLY A 34 -4.47 13.68 0.75
C GLY A 34 -3.19 13.35 1.53
N HIS A 35 -2.20 12.77 0.85
CA HIS A 35 -0.89 12.41 1.42
C HIS A 35 -0.96 11.65 2.77
N SER A 36 -2.08 10.97 3.02
CA SER A 36 -2.42 10.33 4.30
C SER A 36 -2.70 8.84 4.06
N PRO A 37 -1.68 8.05 3.65
CA PRO A 37 -1.87 6.65 3.37
C PRO A 37 -2.21 5.86 4.64
N SER A 38 -3.08 4.87 4.50
CA SER A 38 -3.27 3.88 5.55
C SER A 38 -1.97 3.09 5.78
N VAL A 39 -1.60 2.88 7.05
CA VAL A 39 -0.48 1.97 7.41
C VAL A 39 -0.63 0.59 6.76
N ARG A 40 -1.88 0.19 6.48
CA ARG A 40 -2.25 -1.08 5.84
C ARG A 40 -1.65 -1.27 4.46
N LEU A 41 -1.44 -0.20 3.69
CA LEU A 41 -0.77 -0.28 2.39
C LEU A 41 0.68 -0.75 2.56
N PHE A 42 1.39 -0.21 3.55
CA PHE A 42 2.78 -0.56 3.82
C PHE A 42 2.91 -1.97 4.42
N GLU A 43 2.01 -2.37 5.31
CA GLU A 43 2.00 -3.73 5.86
C GLU A 43 1.74 -4.79 4.79
N ALA A 44 0.75 -4.55 3.92
CA ALA A 44 0.46 -5.43 2.79
C ALA A 44 1.68 -5.51 1.85
N ALA A 45 2.23 -4.36 1.46
CA ALA A 45 3.37 -4.31 0.55
C ALA A 45 4.61 -4.99 1.15
N ALA A 46 4.88 -4.81 2.45
CA ALA A 46 5.97 -5.52 3.14
C ALA A 46 5.84 -7.06 3.08
N CYS A 47 4.60 -7.56 3.04
CA CYS A 47 4.29 -8.98 2.86
C CYS A 47 4.35 -9.45 1.39
N GLY A 48 4.53 -8.53 0.43
CA GLY A 48 4.64 -8.84 -0.99
C GLY A 48 3.33 -9.26 -1.66
N VAL A 49 2.18 -8.98 -1.05
CA VAL A 49 0.89 -9.20 -1.70
C VAL A 49 0.65 -8.10 -2.75
N PRO A 50 0.11 -8.42 -3.94
CA PRO A 50 -0.30 -7.41 -4.90
C PRO A 50 -1.47 -6.59 -4.34
N ILE A 51 -1.37 -5.26 -4.43
CA ILE A 51 -2.34 -4.34 -3.83
C ILE A 51 -3.18 -3.67 -4.92
N LEU A 52 -4.49 -3.68 -4.72
CA LEU A 52 -5.45 -2.82 -5.38
C LEU A 52 -5.87 -1.73 -4.39
N THR A 53 -5.95 -0.49 -4.82
CA THR A 53 -6.36 0.62 -3.94
C THR A 53 -7.14 1.67 -4.71
N ASP A 54 -7.99 2.39 -3.99
CA ASP A 54 -8.65 3.58 -4.50
C ASP A 54 -7.66 4.74 -4.73
N ARG A 55 -8.10 5.71 -5.53
CA ARG A 55 -7.33 6.90 -5.89
C ARG A 55 -7.44 7.99 -4.82
N TRP A 56 -6.31 8.59 -4.47
CA TRP A 56 -6.25 9.78 -3.62
C TRP A 56 -4.97 10.59 -3.90
N THR A 57 -4.99 11.88 -3.60
CA THR A 57 -3.89 12.82 -3.88
C THR A 57 -2.62 12.43 -3.11
N GLY A 58 -1.51 12.26 -3.81
CA GLY A 58 -0.20 11.98 -3.21
C GLY A 58 0.15 10.50 -3.10
N ILE A 59 -0.65 9.60 -3.68
CA ILE A 59 -0.33 8.15 -3.66
C ILE A 59 1.00 7.85 -4.38
N GLU A 60 1.31 8.63 -5.41
CA GLU A 60 2.54 8.55 -6.19
C GLU A 60 3.80 8.87 -5.37
N ASP A 61 3.67 9.64 -4.29
CA ASP A 61 4.77 9.96 -3.38
C ASP A 61 5.22 8.71 -2.60
N PHE A 62 4.29 7.77 -2.37
CA PHE A 62 4.54 6.55 -1.59
C PHE A 62 4.81 5.33 -2.47
N PHE A 63 4.10 5.19 -3.58
CA PHE A 63 4.17 4.03 -4.46
C PHE A 63 4.10 4.45 -5.93
N ALA A 64 4.74 3.72 -6.82
CA ALA A 64 4.58 3.87 -8.26
C ALA A 64 3.37 3.08 -8.75
N PRO A 65 2.25 3.73 -9.17
CA PRO A 65 1.10 3.02 -9.69
C PRO A 65 1.45 2.16 -10.90
N GLU A 66 0.66 1.11 -11.10
CA GLU A 66 0.87 -0.01 -12.01
C GLU A 66 2.13 -0.86 -11.71
N ARG A 67 3.20 -0.31 -11.14
CA ARG A 67 4.41 -1.08 -10.84
C ARG A 67 4.35 -1.73 -9.45
N GLU A 68 4.05 -0.95 -8.42
CA GLU A 68 4.16 -1.34 -7.00
C GLU A 68 2.78 -1.62 -6.37
N LEU A 69 1.73 -1.04 -6.95
CA LEU A 69 0.32 -1.29 -6.67
C LEU A 69 -0.52 -0.93 -7.90
N ARG A 70 -1.81 -1.21 -7.89
CA ARG A 70 -2.74 -0.79 -8.94
C ARG A 70 -3.86 0.08 -8.37
N ILE A 71 -4.10 1.21 -9.03
CA ILE A 71 -5.25 2.06 -8.72
C ILE A 71 -6.48 1.45 -9.41
N VAL A 72 -7.58 1.36 -8.67
CA VAL A 72 -8.88 0.90 -9.16
C VAL A 72 -9.93 1.94 -8.76
N ASP A 73 -10.64 2.48 -9.75
CA ASP A 73 -11.60 3.57 -9.53
C ASP A 73 -13.02 3.05 -9.23
N ASP A 74 -13.32 1.79 -9.56
CA ASP A 74 -14.62 1.17 -9.32
C ASP A 74 -14.56 -0.36 -9.14
N THR A 75 -15.71 -0.95 -8.80
CA THR A 75 -15.89 -2.39 -8.63
C THR A 75 -15.64 -3.18 -9.91
N ALA A 76 -15.94 -2.63 -11.09
CA ALA A 76 -15.75 -3.33 -12.35
C ALA A 76 -14.25 -3.54 -12.62
N MET A 77 -13.43 -2.51 -12.40
CA MET A 77 -11.97 -2.59 -12.48
C MET A 77 -11.39 -3.59 -11.48
N VAL A 78 -11.94 -3.66 -10.25
CA VAL A 78 -11.54 -4.67 -9.27
C VAL A 78 -11.80 -6.08 -9.82
N VAL A 79 -13.02 -6.34 -10.30
CA VAL A 79 -13.41 -7.66 -10.82
C VAL A 79 -12.58 -8.03 -12.06
N GLU A 80 -12.38 -7.10 -12.99
CA GLU A 80 -11.53 -7.29 -14.16
C GLU A 80 -10.09 -7.63 -13.76
N THR A 81 -9.53 -6.88 -12.81
CA THR A 81 -8.16 -7.12 -12.33
C THR A 81 -8.03 -8.49 -11.68
N LEU A 82 -8.99 -8.88 -10.84
CA LEU A 82 -9.01 -10.20 -10.22
C LEU A 82 -9.23 -11.32 -11.26
N GLY A 83 -10.03 -11.10 -12.31
CA GLY A 83 -10.29 -12.10 -13.34
C GLY A 83 -9.19 -12.24 -14.39
N GLY A 84 -8.49 -11.14 -14.70
CA GLY A 84 -7.66 -11.02 -15.90
C GLY A 84 -6.17 -10.78 -15.66
N MET A 85 -5.74 -10.37 -14.46
CA MET A 85 -4.31 -10.16 -14.22
C MET A 85 -3.56 -11.49 -14.16
N ALA A 86 -2.58 -11.65 -15.06
CA ALA A 86 -1.70 -12.82 -15.07
C ALA A 86 -0.97 -12.98 -13.72
N ALA A 87 -0.85 -14.22 -13.24
CA ALA A 87 -0.22 -14.52 -11.95
C ALA A 87 1.24 -14.00 -11.87
N GLU A 88 1.99 -14.11 -12.97
CA GLU A 88 3.34 -13.54 -13.11
C GLU A 88 3.35 -12.04 -12.79
N ARG A 89 2.41 -11.31 -13.40
CA ARG A 89 2.30 -9.86 -13.27
C ARG A 89 1.90 -9.45 -11.86
N ALA A 90 0.98 -10.19 -11.24
CA ALA A 90 0.57 -9.98 -9.86
C ALA A 90 1.77 -10.17 -8.92
N ARG A 91 2.49 -11.31 -9.03
CA ARG A 91 3.69 -11.58 -8.23
C ARG A 91 4.76 -10.49 -8.40
N ALA A 92 5.01 -10.04 -9.62
CA ALA A 92 5.96 -8.98 -9.89
C ALA A 92 5.55 -7.64 -9.23
N MET A 93 4.25 -7.31 -9.24
CA MET A 93 3.73 -6.11 -8.57
C MET A 93 3.93 -6.19 -7.06
N GLY A 94 3.55 -7.30 -6.43
CA GLY A 94 3.75 -7.52 -5.00
C GLY A 94 5.22 -7.47 -4.60
N ALA A 95 6.11 -8.09 -5.39
CA ALA A 95 7.55 -8.03 -5.18
C ALA A 95 8.11 -6.60 -5.28
N ALA A 96 7.67 -5.82 -6.27
CA ALA A 96 8.08 -4.43 -6.44
C ALA A 96 7.58 -3.54 -5.28
N GLY A 97 6.34 -3.73 -4.83
CA GLY A 97 5.79 -3.05 -3.66
C GLY A 97 6.58 -3.37 -2.39
N ARG A 98 6.96 -4.63 -2.20
CA ARG A 98 7.82 -5.05 -1.07
C ARG A 98 9.19 -4.40 -1.11
N GLU A 99 9.83 -4.40 -2.27
CA GLU A 99 11.12 -3.74 -2.46
C GLU A 99 11.03 -2.25 -2.13
N ARG A 100 9.98 -1.55 -2.59
CA ARG A 100 9.73 -0.14 -2.29
C ARG A 100 9.66 0.11 -0.78
N VAL A 101 8.82 -0.64 -0.07
CA VAL A 101 8.61 -0.41 1.38
C VAL A 101 9.87 -0.69 2.19
N LEU A 102 10.59 -1.77 1.89
CA LEU A 102 11.81 -2.11 2.60
C LEU A 102 12.95 -1.11 2.34
N ARG A 103 12.97 -0.49 1.16
CA ARG A 103 13.97 0.52 0.81
C ARG A 103 13.66 1.88 1.43
N ASP A 104 12.42 2.35 1.31
CA ASP A 104 12.08 3.77 1.53
C ASP A 104 11.16 4.01 2.75
N HIS A 105 10.36 3.02 3.15
CA HIS A 105 9.25 3.23 4.10
C HIS A 105 9.37 2.42 5.39
N THR A 106 10.59 2.05 5.77
CA THR A 106 10.83 1.52 7.12
C THR A 106 10.74 2.63 8.16
N ALA A 107 10.44 2.27 9.42
CA ALA A 107 10.35 3.25 10.51
C ALA A 107 11.64 4.09 10.64
N SER A 108 12.81 3.45 10.52
CA SER A 108 14.11 4.15 10.54
C SER A 108 14.25 5.15 9.40
N ARG A 109 13.88 4.76 8.16
CA ARG A 109 13.93 5.67 7.00
C ARG A 109 13.02 6.88 7.15
N ARG A 110 11.79 6.66 7.61
CA ARG A 110 10.81 7.73 7.84
C ARG A 110 11.23 8.66 8.99
N ALA A 111 11.88 8.12 10.02
CA ALA A 111 12.45 8.94 11.10
C ALA A 111 13.58 9.84 10.59
N GLU A 112 14.52 9.28 9.83
CA GLU A 112 15.60 10.07 9.20
C GLU A 112 15.05 11.16 8.27
N GLU A 113 13.99 10.88 7.52
CA GLU A 113 13.33 11.85 6.64
C GLU A 113 12.66 12.99 7.42
N LEU A 114 12.01 12.66 8.53
CA LEU A 114 11.42 13.64 9.44
C LEU A 114 12.51 14.55 10.01
N GLU A 115 13.61 13.98 10.52
CA GLU A 115 14.72 14.76 11.06
C GLU A 115 15.33 15.71 10.01
N ARG A 116 15.54 15.22 8.77
CA ARG A 116 16.01 16.07 7.67
C ARG A 116 15.03 17.20 7.37
N SER A 117 13.74 16.91 7.30
CA SER A 117 12.71 17.91 7.02
C SER A 117 12.65 18.99 8.10
N LEU A 118 12.82 18.60 9.38
CA LEU A 118 12.88 19.52 10.50
C LEU A 118 14.15 20.38 10.49
N ALA A 119 15.29 19.83 10.08
CA ALA A 119 16.53 20.60 9.91
C ALA A 119 16.36 21.69 8.84
N VAL A 120 15.85 21.31 7.65
CA VAL A 120 15.56 22.23 6.55
C VAL A 120 14.58 23.33 6.99
N ALA A 121 13.48 22.97 7.66
CA ALA A 121 12.50 23.93 8.16
C ALA A 121 13.08 24.88 9.23
N ALA A 122 14.08 24.42 10.00
CA ALA A 122 14.80 25.24 10.96
C ALA A 122 15.94 26.07 10.35
N GLY A 123 16.17 25.99 9.04
CA GLY A 123 17.28 26.67 8.35
C GLY A 123 18.66 26.12 8.71
N ARG A 124 18.73 24.83 9.12
CA ARG A 124 19.96 24.12 9.45
C ARG A 124 20.34 23.12 8.36
#